data_AF-A0A972BEU0-F1
#
_entry.id   AF-A0A972BEU0-F1
#
_cell.length_a   1.000
_cell.length_b   1.000
_cell.length_c   1.000
_cell.angle_alpha   90.00
_cell.angle_beta   90.00
_cell.angle_gamma   90.00
#
_symmetry.space_group_name_H-M   'P 1'
#
loop_
_entity.id
_entity.type
_entity.pdbx_description
1 polymer ?
#
loop_
_entity_poly.entity_id
_entity_poly.type
_entity_poly.pdbx_seq_one_letter_code
_entity_poly.pdbx_strand_id
1 'polypeptide(L)'
;MSTPVAWFITVEDTHTPASRAAGQLGPYGLTVKGQRWPENQSLGWLVSAQEAASAQAGVVVVAVSAVQWANPELRRSLALFRLALQTLRQRWINGFILLTGDSSKAATDQPDTTTFTTLLNDWTPLEGSTWPARVVARAHAPVAPKWPVRLNLHGHERLGVWLETHPVPLESSRGALVGVSGNQASIGFHAVGPKGRLPDRSINEYELKGLQFQAGNHDFTAWALQNPLAPDQSYFVRLDGEPDFLAVGSLPEGSPDDVSLIALR
;
A
#
# COMPACT_ATOMS: atom_id res chain seq x y z
N MET A 1 27.53 -5.38 1.14
CA MET A 1 26.14 -4.90 1.35
C MET A 1 25.93 -3.71 0.43
N SER A 2 24.90 -3.72 -0.43
CA SER A 2 24.59 -2.57 -1.28
C SER A 2 24.03 -1.43 -0.43
N THR A 3 24.54 -0.22 -0.65
CA THR A 3 24.02 1.00 -0.03
C THR A 3 22.53 1.18 -0.35
N PRO A 4 21.64 1.40 0.64
CA PRO A 4 20.23 1.60 0.36
C PRO A 4 20.00 2.87 -0.45
N VAL A 5 18.96 2.87 -1.28
CA VAL A 5 18.58 4.02 -2.10
C VAL A 5 17.41 4.75 -1.45
N ALA A 6 17.49 6.08 -1.36
CA ALA A 6 16.33 6.93 -1.16
C ALA A 6 15.66 7.16 -2.52
N TRP A 7 14.43 6.67 -2.65
CA TRP A 7 13.61 6.85 -3.85
C TRP A 7 12.74 8.09 -3.73
N PHE A 8 13.03 9.10 -4.53
CA PHE A 8 12.28 10.35 -4.57
C PHE A 8 11.18 10.27 -5.63
N ILE A 9 9.95 10.54 -5.22
CA ILE A 9 8.82 10.74 -6.11
C ILE A 9 8.52 12.23 -6.11
N THR A 10 8.63 12.87 -7.27
CA THR A 10 8.17 14.25 -7.46
C THR A 10 6.81 14.21 -8.16
N VAL A 11 5.78 14.67 -7.46
CA VAL A 11 4.41 14.73 -8.02
C VAL A 11 4.31 15.89 -9.01
N GLU A 12 4.80 17.06 -8.62
CA GLU A 12 4.75 18.27 -9.46
C GLU A 12 6.10 18.56 -10.14
N ASP A 13 6.06 19.35 -11.21
CA ASP A 13 7.20 19.78 -12.04
C ASP A 13 8.12 20.79 -11.34
N THR A 14 8.55 20.46 -10.12
CA THR A 14 9.61 21.17 -9.43
C THR A 14 10.84 20.26 -9.40
N HIS A 15 11.82 20.52 -10.28
CA HIS A 15 13.10 19.80 -10.27
C HIS A 15 13.98 20.11 -9.03
N THR A 16 13.57 21.09 -8.24
CA THR A 16 14.32 21.65 -7.11
C THR A 16 14.36 20.79 -5.83
N PRO A 17 13.37 19.96 -5.46
CA PRO A 17 13.42 19.17 -4.22
C PRO A 17 14.39 17.99 -4.29
N ALA A 18 14.38 17.21 -5.37
CA ALA A 18 15.18 15.98 -5.48
C ALA A 18 16.70 16.27 -5.58
N SER A 19 17.09 17.29 -6.34
CA SER A 19 18.50 17.71 -6.48
C SER A 19 19.06 18.28 -5.16
N ARG A 20 18.28 19.10 -4.45
CA ARG A 20 18.64 19.59 -3.10
C ARG A 20 18.75 18.44 -2.09
N ALA A 21 17.82 17.49 -2.12
CA ALA A 21 17.85 16.32 -1.26
C ALA A 21 19.07 15.43 -1.51
N ALA A 22 19.49 15.26 -2.77
CA ALA A 22 20.71 14.53 -3.11
C ALA A 22 21.96 15.13 -2.44
N GLY A 23 22.08 16.46 -2.44
CA GLY A 23 23.18 17.15 -1.75
C GLY A 23 23.15 16.99 -0.23
N GLN A 24 21.96 16.85 0.37
CA GLN A 24 21.80 16.69 1.82
C GLN A 24 21.96 15.24 2.30
N LEU A 25 21.60 14.26 1.46
CA LEU A 25 21.63 12.83 1.80
C LEU A 25 22.95 12.15 1.42
N GLY A 26 23.64 12.66 0.38
CA GLY A 26 24.94 12.14 -0.06
C GLY A 26 26.00 12.05 1.04
N PRO A 27 26.20 13.08 1.88
CA PRO A 27 27.15 13.04 3.00
C PRO A 27 26.87 11.92 4.02
N TYR A 28 25.63 11.45 4.11
CA TYR A 28 25.23 10.34 4.99
C TYR A 28 25.30 8.97 4.31
N GLY A 29 25.90 8.90 3.13
CA GLY A 29 26.09 7.66 2.40
C GLY A 29 24.81 7.10 1.79
N LEU A 30 23.78 7.91 1.54
CA LEU A 30 22.54 7.47 0.90
C LEU A 30 22.50 7.94 -0.55
N THR A 31 22.35 7.00 -1.49
CA THR A 31 22.20 7.33 -2.91
C THR A 31 20.76 7.79 -3.16
N VAL A 32 20.60 8.94 -3.80
CA VAL A 32 19.29 9.45 -4.20
C VAL A 32 19.04 9.08 -5.66
N LYS A 33 17.92 8.39 -5.90
CA LYS A 33 17.33 8.18 -7.22
C LYS A 33 15.87 8.63 -7.14
N GLY A 34 15.23 8.78 -8.27
CA GLY A 34 13.84 9.16 -8.27
C GLY A 34 13.24 9.26 -9.65
N GLN A 35 11.97 9.60 -9.65
CA GLN A 35 11.14 9.68 -10.83
C GLN A 35 10.08 10.77 -10.64
N ARG A 36 9.53 11.22 -11.76
CA ARG A 36 8.26 11.92 -11.76
C ARG A 36 7.13 10.91 -11.53
N TRP A 37 6.10 11.32 -10.80
CA TRP A 37 4.91 10.50 -10.65
C TRP A 37 4.19 10.37 -12.01
N PRO A 38 3.85 9.16 -12.48
CA PRO A 38 3.22 8.95 -13.77
C PRO A 38 1.72 9.23 -13.69
N GLU A 39 1.37 10.51 -13.65
CA GLU A 39 -0.03 10.97 -13.65
C GLU A 39 -0.79 10.42 -14.86
N ASN A 40 -2.07 10.05 -14.65
CA ASN A 40 -3.02 9.61 -15.68
C ASN A 40 -2.59 8.36 -16.48
N GLN A 41 -1.62 7.59 -16.01
CA GLN A 41 -1.23 6.33 -16.63
C GLN A 41 -1.82 5.15 -15.86
N SER A 42 -2.62 4.33 -16.56
CA SER A 42 -3.11 3.06 -16.01
C SER A 42 -1.93 2.21 -15.55
N LEU A 43 -1.96 1.75 -14.30
CA LEU A 43 -0.87 1.01 -13.65
C LEU A 43 0.50 1.74 -13.64
N GLY A 44 0.55 3.06 -13.84
CA GLY A 44 1.80 3.83 -13.74
C GLY A 44 2.49 3.65 -12.38
N TRP A 45 1.70 3.51 -11.31
CA TRP A 45 2.19 3.19 -9.96
C TRP A 45 2.94 1.85 -9.90
N LEU A 46 2.60 0.86 -10.74
CA LEU A 46 3.24 -0.45 -10.76
C LEU A 46 4.63 -0.36 -11.40
N VAL A 47 4.72 0.32 -12.55
CA VAL A 47 6.00 0.59 -13.22
C VAL A 47 6.94 1.34 -12.28
N SER A 48 6.41 2.37 -11.62
CA SER A 48 7.14 3.13 -10.59
C SER A 48 7.67 2.24 -9.47
N ALA A 49 6.84 1.31 -8.96
CA ALA A 49 7.24 0.38 -7.92
C ALA A 49 8.32 -0.60 -8.40
N GLN A 50 8.25 -1.05 -9.66
CA GLN A 50 9.25 -1.93 -10.28
C GLN A 50 10.60 -1.22 -10.46
N GLU A 51 10.59 0.04 -10.90
CA GLU A 51 11.80 0.86 -11.02
C GLU A 51 12.46 1.09 -9.65
N ALA A 52 11.66 1.50 -8.65
CA ALA A 52 12.12 1.66 -7.27
C ALA A 52 12.67 0.35 -6.69
N ALA A 53 12.01 -0.78 -6.98
CA ALA A 53 12.45 -2.10 -6.52
C ALA A 53 13.80 -2.50 -7.13
N SER A 54 13.94 -2.30 -8.44
CA SER A 54 15.17 -2.56 -9.21
C SER A 54 16.33 -1.69 -8.72
N ALA A 55 16.03 -0.45 -8.36
CA ALA A 55 16.97 0.49 -7.76
C ALA A 55 17.34 0.15 -6.30
N GLN A 56 16.77 -0.91 -5.71
CA GLN A 56 17.00 -1.29 -4.31
C GLN A 56 16.56 -0.19 -3.32
N ALA A 57 15.42 0.47 -3.59
CA ALA A 57 14.85 1.46 -2.68
C ALA A 57 14.71 0.88 -1.26
N GLY A 58 15.30 1.60 -0.29
CA GLY A 58 15.19 1.30 1.13
C GLY A 58 14.23 2.23 1.87
N VAL A 59 13.95 3.40 1.29
CA VAL A 59 13.04 4.42 1.80
C VAL A 59 12.47 5.23 0.64
N VAL A 60 11.24 5.73 0.80
CA VAL A 60 10.57 6.59 -0.19
C VAL A 60 10.43 8.00 0.36
N VAL A 61 10.64 9.01 -0.48
CA VAL A 61 10.32 10.41 -0.16
C VAL A 61 9.40 10.95 -1.25
N VAL A 62 8.19 11.35 -0.88
CA VAL A 62 7.23 11.96 -1.80
C VAL A 62 7.29 13.47 -1.65
N ALA A 63 7.79 14.16 -2.67
CA ALA A 63 7.74 15.61 -2.79
C ALA A 63 6.43 16.02 -3.47
N VAL A 64 5.55 16.70 -2.73
CA VAL A 64 4.17 16.98 -3.14
C VAL A 64 3.65 18.24 -2.45
N SER A 65 2.85 19.06 -3.13
CA SER A 65 2.16 20.18 -2.49
C SER A 65 1.02 19.70 -1.59
N ALA A 66 0.63 20.55 -0.64
CA ALA A 66 -0.53 20.29 0.20
C ALA A 66 -1.83 20.05 -0.60
N VAL A 67 -1.98 20.76 -1.73
CA VAL A 67 -3.14 20.64 -2.62
C VAL A 67 -3.15 19.27 -3.30
N GLN A 68 -2.02 18.83 -3.84
CA GLN A 68 -1.94 17.51 -4.47
C GLN A 68 -2.05 16.38 -3.45
N TRP A 69 -1.48 16.53 -2.26
CA TRP A 69 -1.63 15.55 -1.19
C TRP A 69 -3.09 15.38 -0.74
N ALA A 70 -3.92 16.42 -0.88
CA ALA A 70 -5.35 16.34 -0.62
C ALA A 70 -6.11 15.48 -1.66
N ASN A 71 -5.53 15.18 -2.83
CA ASN A 71 -6.16 14.38 -3.87
C ASN A 71 -6.25 12.89 -3.47
N PRO A 72 -7.46 12.33 -3.31
CA PRO A 72 -7.64 10.93 -2.93
C PRO A 72 -7.09 9.94 -3.98
N GLU A 73 -7.15 10.26 -5.27
CA GLU A 73 -6.66 9.37 -6.33
C GLU A 73 -5.13 9.21 -6.29
N LEU A 74 -4.44 10.31 -5.95
CA LEU A 74 -2.99 10.29 -5.74
C LEU A 74 -2.64 9.41 -4.54
N ARG A 75 -3.32 9.61 -3.40
CA ARG A 75 -3.08 8.81 -2.18
C ARG A 75 -3.37 7.33 -2.41
N ARG A 76 -4.45 7.00 -3.11
CA ARG A 76 -4.77 5.63 -3.56
C ARG A 76 -3.64 5.04 -4.40
N SER A 77 -3.19 5.76 -5.41
CA SER A 77 -2.12 5.28 -6.29
C SER A 77 -0.77 5.12 -5.55
N LEU A 78 -0.47 6.01 -4.60
CA LEU A 78 0.71 5.90 -3.73
C LEU A 78 0.61 4.73 -2.75
N ALA A 79 -0.58 4.44 -2.23
CA ALA A 79 -0.83 3.28 -1.38
C ALA A 79 -0.61 1.97 -2.16
N LEU A 80 -1.11 1.88 -3.40
CA LEU A 80 -0.85 0.74 -4.29
C LEU A 80 0.65 0.61 -4.63
N PHE A 81 1.32 1.72 -4.93
CA PHE A 81 2.78 1.74 -5.13
C PHE A 81 3.51 1.22 -3.89
N ARG A 82 3.14 1.65 -2.68
CA ARG A 82 3.75 1.19 -1.44
C ARG A 82 3.60 -0.33 -1.29
N LEU A 83 2.38 -0.84 -1.45
CA LEU A 83 2.10 -2.28 -1.32
C LEU A 83 2.85 -3.10 -2.37
N ALA A 84 2.92 -2.62 -3.60
CA ALA A 84 3.66 -3.29 -4.66
C ALA A 84 5.17 -3.26 -4.39
N LEU A 85 5.72 -2.11 -3.99
CA LEU A 85 7.14 -1.96 -3.70
C LEU A 85 7.56 -2.86 -2.53
N GLN A 86 6.82 -2.90 -1.42
CA GLN A 86 7.17 -3.81 -0.31
C GLN A 86 7.09 -5.28 -0.72
N THR A 87 6.14 -5.64 -1.62
CA THR A 87 5.98 -7.01 -2.12
C THR A 87 7.20 -7.40 -2.96
N LEU A 88 7.61 -6.53 -3.89
CA LEU A 88 8.79 -6.71 -4.74
C LEU A 88 10.09 -6.72 -3.94
N ARG A 89 10.19 -5.93 -2.86
CA ARG A 89 11.37 -5.85 -1.99
C ARG A 89 11.40 -6.94 -0.92
N GLN A 90 10.28 -7.63 -0.69
CA GLN A 90 10.07 -8.57 0.43
C GLN A 90 10.48 -7.99 1.79
N ARG A 91 10.27 -6.70 1.99
CA ARG A 91 10.53 -5.98 3.25
C ARG A 91 9.64 -4.76 3.36
N TRP A 92 9.45 -4.30 4.59
CA TRP A 92 8.76 -3.04 4.85
C TRP A 92 9.51 -1.86 4.22
N ILE A 93 8.73 -0.95 3.66
CA ILE A 93 9.19 0.28 3.06
C ILE A 93 8.55 1.43 3.82
N ASN A 94 9.38 2.18 4.54
CA ASN A 94 8.94 3.43 5.14
C ASN A 94 9.01 4.55 4.10
N GLY A 95 8.14 5.53 4.27
CA GLY A 95 8.11 6.71 3.45
C GLY A 95 8.03 7.97 4.27
N PHE A 96 8.25 9.08 3.58
CA PHE A 96 8.16 10.40 4.14
C PHE A 96 7.50 11.35 3.13
N ILE A 97 6.79 12.34 3.65
CA ILE A 97 6.14 13.38 2.84
C ILE A 97 6.94 14.66 2.97
N LEU A 98 7.49 15.14 1.86
CA LEU A 98 8.13 16.44 1.74
C LEU A 98 7.13 17.42 1.13
N LEU A 99 6.48 18.21 1.97
CA LEU A 99 5.53 19.21 1.49
C LEU A 99 6.26 20.31 0.73
N THR A 100 5.85 20.55 -0.52
CA THR A 100 6.39 21.62 -1.36
C THR A 100 5.44 22.82 -1.37
N GLY A 101 5.97 24.01 -1.06
CA GLY A 101 5.19 25.26 -1.05
C GLY A 101 4.60 25.59 0.32
N ASP A 102 3.68 26.54 0.35
CA ASP A 102 3.04 27.02 1.58
C ASP A 102 1.97 26.03 2.06
N SER A 103 2.16 25.49 3.26
CA SER A 103 1.27 24.52 3.91
C SER A 103 -0.06 25.12 4.36
N SER A 104 -0.22 26.45 4.29
CA SER A 104 -1.43 27.17 4.71
C SER A 104 -2.70 26.87 3.89
N LYS A 105 -2.58 26.17 2.75
CA LYS A 105 -3.70 25.84 1.84
C LYS A 105 -4.14 24.37 1.83
N ALA A 106 -3.70 23.55 2.78
CA ALA A 106 -4.16 22.16 2.87
C ALA A 106 -5.67 22.12 3.23
N ALA A 107 -6.53 21.77 2.28
CA ALA A 107 -7.96 21.59 2.53
C ALA A 107 -8.24 20.27 3.25
N THR A 108 -9.24 20.34 4.12
CA THR A 108 -9.66 19.48 5.24
C THR A 108 -10.23 18.08 4.91
N ASP A 109 -10.07 17.55 3.71
CA ASP A 109 -10.63 16.23 3.36
C ASP A 109 -9.62 15.11 3.66
N GLN A 110 -9.28 15.01 4.95
CA GLN A 110 -8.51 13.90 5.47
C GLN A 110 -9.48 12.73 5.64
N PRO A 111 -9.15 11.52 5.15
CA PRO A 111 -10.01 10.36 5.34
C PRO A 111 -10.31 10.18 6.83
N ASP A 112 -11.52 9.75 7.17
CA ASP A 112 -11.89 9.49 8.55
C ASP A 112 -11.01 8.34 9.12
N THR A 113 -9.88 8.74 9.69
CA THR A 113 -8.90 7.85 10.31
C THR A 113 -9.40 7.24 11.61
N THR A 114 -10.56 7.66 12.12
CA THR A 114 -11.13 7.07 13.35
C THR A 114 -11.73 5.70 13.09
N THR A 115 -12.19 5.45 11.86
CA THR A 115 -12.81 4.18 11.45
C THR A 115 -11.89 3.33 10.58
N PHE A 116 -11.05 3.94 9.74
CA PHE A 116 -10.19 3.23 8.79
C PHE A 116 -8.70 3.34 9.12
N THR A 117 -7.97 2.23 8.99
CA THR A 117 -6.51 2.26 8.95
C THR A 117 -6.06 2.73 7.57
N THR A 118 -5.42 3.89 7.46
CA THR A 118 -4.89 4.38 6.17
C THR A 118 -3.49 3.81 5.90
N LEU A 119 -3.25 3.36 4.66
CA LEU A 119 -1.97 2.73 4.29
C LEU A 119 -0.79 3.70 4.22
N LEU A 120 -1.02 5.00 4.30
CA LEU A 120 0.04 6.02 4.28
C LEU A 120 0.19 6.74 5.63
N ASN A 121 -0.54 6.34 6.68
CA ASN A 121 -0.56 7.08 7.96
C ASN A 121 0.82 7.18 8.65
N ASP A 122 1.65 6.14 8.49
CA ASP A 122 3.00 6.07 9.04
C ASP A 122 4.06 6.71 8.12
N TRP A 123 3.65 7.30 6.98
CA TRP A 123 4.53 8.14 6.17
C TRP A 123 4.54 9.55 6.74
N THR A 124 5.58 9.83 7.52
CA THR A 124 5.63 11.07 8.31
C THR A 124 6.07 12.27 7.46
N PRO A 125 5.52 13.47 7.72
CA PRO A 125 6.07 14.71 7.16
C PRO A 125 7.55 14.92 7.52
N LEU A 126 8.31 15.43 6.57
CA LEU A 126 9.67 15.92 6.79
C LEU A 126 9.60 17.39 7.21
N GLU A 127 10.03 17.63 8.45
CA GLU A 127 10.09 18.96 9.05
C GLU A 127 11.45 19.17 9.71
N GLY A 128 11.88 20.43 9.78
CA GLY A 128 13.13 20.83 10.43
C GLY A 128 14.40 20.43 9.68
N SER A 129 15.56 20.73 10.27
CA SER A 129 16.88 20.51 9.66
C SER A 129 17.42 19.07 9.83
N THR A 130 16.81 18.25 10.68
CA THR A 130 17.27 16.89 11.03
C THR A 130 16.66 15.80 10.15
N TRP A 131 15.83 16.19 9.18
CA TRP A 131 15.13 15.27 8.29
C TRP A 131 16.07 14.31 7.52
N PRO A 132 17.28 14.71 7.05
CA PRO A 132 18.15 13.79 6.29
C PRO A 132 18.58 12.58 7.13
N ALA A 133 18.91 12.81 8.41
CA ALA A 133 19.30 11.74 9.33
C ALA A 133 18.15 10.75 9.58
N ARG A 134 16.90 11.24 9.67
CA ARG A 134 15.70 10.39 9.81
C ARG A 134 15.49 9.49 8.60
N VAL A 135 15.66 10.04 7.39
CA VAL A 135 15.55 9.29 6.13
C VAL A 135 16.62 8.20 6.04
N VAL A 136 17.87 8.54 6.34
CA VAL A 136 18.99 7.59 6.37
C VAL A 136 18.73 6.47 7.38
N ALA A 137 18.31 6.82 8.60
CA ALA A 137 18.00 5.83 9.63
C ALA A 137 16.92 4.84 9.18
N ARG A 138 15.83 5.31 8.55
CA ARG A 138 14.75 4.43 8.06
C ARG A 138 15.15 3.61 6.83
N ALA A 139 16.04 4.10 5.99
CA ALA A 139 16.56 3.34 4.86
C ALA A 139 17.30 2.07 5.33
N HIS A 140 18.09 2.19 6.40
CA HIS A 140 18.86 1.11 7.00
C HIS A 140 18.06 0.25 7.98
N ALA A 141 17.17 0.85 8.76
CA ALA A 141 16.37 0.20 9.79
C ALA A 141 14.87 0.48 9.58
N PRO A 142 14.19 -0.26 8.69
CA PRO A 142 12.79 -0.07 8.42
C PRO A 142 11.94 -0.49 9.63
N VAL A 143 10.85 0.23 9.86
CA VAL A 143 9.85 -0.08 10.89
C VAL A 143 8.65 -0.71 10.22
N ALA A 144 8.19 -1.84 10.76
CA ALA A 144 6.98 -2.51 10.29
C ALA A 144 5.75 -1.60 10.49
N PRO A 145 4.84 -1.51 9.50
CA PRO A 145 3.58 -0.82 9.70
C PRO A 145 2.74 -1.53 10.76
N LYS A 146 1.95 -0.76 11.50
CA LYS A 146 0.98 -1.28 12.48
C LYS A 146 -0.37 -1.57 11.81
N TRP A 147 -0.35 -2.27 10.68
CA TRP A 147 -1.59 -2.68 10.02
C TRP A 147 -2.20 -3.87 10.77
N PRO A 148 -3.53 -3.92 10.90
CA PRO A 148 -4.19 -5.01 11.61
C PRO A 148 -4.13 -6.34 10.85
N VAL A 149 -3.79 -6.29 9.57
CA VAL A 149 -3.72 -7.43 8.66
C VAL A 149 -2.42 -7.41 7.87
N ARG A 150 -2.00 -8.56 7.34
CA ARG A 150 -0.88 -8.61 6.40
C ARG A 150 -1.41 -8.23 5.02
N LEU A 151 -0.79 -7.27 4.34
CA LEU A 151 -1.16 -6.86 2.99
C LEU A 151 0.06 -6.88 2.09
N ASN A 152 -0.11 -7.37 0.87
CA ASN A 152 0.83 -7.33 -0.25
C ASN A 152 0.03 -7.14 -1.54
N LEU A 153 0.70 -6.70 -2.61
CA LEU A 153 0.04 -6.43 -3.89
C LEU A 153 0.90 -6.93 -5.04
N HIS A 154 0.29 -7.78 -5.87
CA HIS A 154 0.89 -8.33 -7.08
C HIS A 154 0.19 -7.71 -8.29
N GLY A 155 0.89 -6.82 -8.99
CA GLY A 155 0.39 -6.25 -10.24
C GLY A 155 0.99 -6.95 -11.45
N HIS A 156 0.17 -7.27 -12.45
CA HIS A 156 0.63 -7.83 -13.72
C HIS A 156 -0.31 -7.38 -14.86
N GLU A 157 0.25 -6.90 -15.97
CA GLU A 157 -0.53 -6.33 -17.10
C GLU A 157 -1.65 -7.26 -17.59
N ARG A 158 -1.39 -8.57 -17.64
CA ARG A 158 -2.37 -9.57 -18.10
C ARG A 158 -3.24 -10.20 -17.01
N LEU A 159 -2.73 -10.28 -15.79
CA LEU A 159 -3.45 -10.98 -14.71
C LEU A 159 -4.26 -10.00 -13.84
N GLY A 160 -4.05 -8.70 -14.01
CA GLY A 160 -4.68 -7.65 -13.22
C GLY A 160 -3.92 -7.37 -11.93
N VAL A 161 -4.63 -6.78 -10.98
CA VAL A 161 -4.11 -6.39 -9.67
C VAL A 161 -4.62 -7.37 -8.63
N TRP A 162 -3.71 -8.01 -7.92
CA TRP A 162 -4.03 -9.03 -6.92
C TRP A 162 -3.60 -8.57 -5.54
N LEU A 163 -4.56 -8.45 -4.65
CA LEU A 163 -4.32 -8.30 -3.23
C LEU A 163 -3.94 -9.65 -2.65
N GLU A 164 -2.81 -9.72 -1.98
CA GLU A 164 -2.47 -10.82 -1.08
C GLU A 164 -2.70 -10.34 0.36
N THR A 165 -3.46 -11.11 1.14
CA THR A 165 -3.77 -10.77 2.52
C THR A 165 -3.74 -11.95 3.48
N HIS A 166 -3.55 -11.65 4.76
CA HIS A 166 -3.81 -12.58 5.85
C HIS A 166 -4.56 -11.85 6.98
N PRO A 167 -5.74 -12.32 7.43
CA PRO A 167 -6.56 -11.62 8.41
C PRO A 167 -5.91 -11.46 9.78
N VAL A 168 -5.15 -12.45 10.23
CA VAL A 168 -4.44 -12.40 11.53
C VAL A 168 -2.94 -12.53 11.28
N PRO A 169 -2.15 -11.45 11.33
CA PRO A 169 -0.72 -11.52 11.04
C PRO A 169 0.00 -12.53 11.94
N LEU A 170 0.84 -13.38 11.36
CA LEU A 170 1.71 -14.36 12.06
C LEU A 170 1.00 -15.54 12.73
N GLU A 171 -0.33 -15.55 12.79
CA GLU A 171 -1.14 -16.64 13.35
C GLU A 171 -1.91 -17.37 12.25
N SER A 172 -2.55 -18.49 12.61
CA SER A 172 -3.47 -19.17 11.70
C SER A 172 -4.86 -18.53 11.78
N SER A 173 -5.58 -18.46 10.65
CA SER A 173 -6.98 -18.02 10.62
C SER A 173 -7.91 -19.14 10.13
N ARG A 174 -9.17 -19.11 10.58
CA ARG A 174 -10.23 -19.94 10.03
C ARG A 174 -10.99 -19.14 8.98
N GLY A 175 -10.76 -19.48 7.72
CA GLY A 175 -11.29 -18.73 6.60
C GLY A 175 -10.63 -17.35 6.43
N ALA A 176 -11.06 -16.69 5.37
CA ALA A 176 -10.72 -15.31 5.07
C ALA A 176 -11.84 -14.65 4.28
N LEU A 177 -12.01 -13.36 4.52
CA LEU A 177 -12.94 -12.49 3.85
C LEU A 177 -12.19 -11.25 3.36
N VAL A 178 -12.48 -10.85 2.13
CA VAL A 178 -12.08 -9.55 1.58
C VAL A 178 -13.31 -8.89 0.99
N GLY A 179 -13.59 -7.67 1.44
CA GLY A 179 -14.55 -6.76 0.84
C GLY A 179 -13.85 -5.59 0.18
N VAL A 180 -14.46 -5.08 -0.88
CA VAL A 180 -14.03 -3.86 -1.57
C VAL A 180 -15.18 -2.86 -1.61
N SER A 181 -14.84 -1.58 -1.50
CA SER A 181 -15.74 -0.44 -1.72
C SER A 181 -14.99 0.67 -2.46
N GLY A 182 -15.67 1.38 -3.36
CA GLY A 182 -15.07 2.44 -4.18
C GLY A 182 -15.61 2.47 -5.60
N ASN A 183 -14.90 3.20 -6.47
CA ASN A 183 -15.30 3.45 -7.85
C ASN A 183 -15.26 2.17 -8.71
N GLN A 184 -16.43 1.62 -9.02
CA GLN A 184 -16.60 0.36 -9.77
C GLN A 184 -15.79 -0.81 -9.18
N ALA A 185 -15.52 -0.77 -7.88
CA ALA A 185 -14.69 -1.75 -7.20
C ALA A 185 -15.42 -3.09 -7.10
N SER A 186 -14.77 -4.15 -7.56
CA SER A 186 -15.31 -5.51 -7.46
C SER A 186 -14.20 -6.54 -7.33
N ILE A 187 -14.60 -7.78 -7.06
CA ILE A 187 -13.71 -8.93 -6.97
C ILE A 187 -14.04 -9.86 -8.13
N GLY A 188 -13.06 -10.12 -8.99
CA GLY A 188 -13.25 -11.03 -10.12
C GLY A 188 -12.77 -12.46 -9.87
N PHE A 189 -11.87 -12.64 -8.90
CA PHE A 189 -11.31 -13.95 -8.56
C PHE A 189 -10.76 -13.96 -7.14
N HIS A 190 -10.73 -15.15 -6.52
CA HIS A 190 -10.03 -15.37 -5.26
C HIS A 190 -9.39 -16.75 -5.17
N ALA A 191 -8.35 -16.89 -4.36
CA ALA A 191 -7.59 -18.13 -4.18
C ALA A 191 -6.88 -18.16 -2.83
N VAL A 192 -6.45 -19.34 -2.40
CA VAL A 192 -5.52 -19.54 -1.30
C VAL A 192 -4.21 -20.09 -1.83
N GLY A 193 -3.11 -19.69 -1.24
CA GLY A 193 -1.81 -20.25 -1.60
C GLY A 193 -0.69 -19.85 -0.66
N PRO A 194 0.55 -20.27 -0.97
CA PRO A 194 1.73 -19.82 -0.24
C PRO A 194 1.90 -18.30 -0.32
N LYS A 195 2.30 -17.66 0.78
CA LYS A 195 2.54 -16.21 0.81
C LYS A 195 3.64 -15.78 -0.17
N GLY A 196 3.56 -14.55 -0.64
CA GLY A 196 4.61 -13.89 -1.43
C GLY A 196 4.62 -14.23 -2.93
N ARG A 197 3.70 -15.05 -3.44
CA ARG A 197 3.53 -15.31 -4.87
C ARG A 197 2.08 -15.67 -5.19
N LEU A 198 1.64 -15.35 -6.40
CA LEU A 198 0.34 -15.83 -6.89
C LEU A 198 0.32 -17.38 -6.95
N PRO A 199 -0.79 -18.02 -6.52
CA PRO A 199 -0.88 -19.47 -6.54
C PRO A 199 -1.04 -20.02 -7.95
N ASP A 200 -0.22 -21.01 -8.32
CA ASP A 200 -0.38 -21.76 -9.57
C ASP A 200 -1.59 -22.71 -9.51
N ARG A 201 -1.96 -23.15 -8.31
CA ARG A 201 -3.11 -24.02 -8.01
C ARG A 201 -3.71 -23.63 -6.66
N SER A 202 -5.04 -23.67 -6.57
CA SER A 202 -5.78 -23.44 -5.33
C SER A 202 -6.93 -24.42 -5.21
N ILE A 203 -7.26 -24.82 -3.98
CA ILE A 203 -8.50 -25.50 -3.64
C ILE A 203 -9.21 -24.59 -2.66
N ASN A 204 -10.30 -23.98 -3.11
CA ASN A 204 -11.08 -23.07 -2.28
C ASN A 204 -12.24 -23.84 -1.65
N GLU A 205 -12.30 -23.85 -0.33
CA GLU A 205 -13.30 -24.57 0.45
C GLU A 205 -14.40 -23.61 0.89
N TYR A 206 -15.66 -23.99 0.62
CA TYR A 206 -16.85 -23.24 1.01
C TYR A 206 -16.80 -21.76 0.59
N GLU A 207 -16.57 -21.54 -0.71
CA GLU A 207 -16.54 -20.20 -1.30
C GLU A 207 -17.88 -19.47 -1.14
N LEU A 208 -17.81 -18.22 -0.70
CA LEU A 208 -18.90 -17.25 -0.71
C LEU A 208 -18.52 -16.09 -1.62
N LYS A 209 -19.40 -15.72 -2.55
CA LYS A 209 -19.16 -14.65 -3.52
C LYS A 209 -20.30 -13.65 -3.49
N GLY A 210 -19.96 -12.38 -3.65
CA GLY A 210 -20.94 -11.30 -3.76
C GLY A 210 -21.67 -10.97 -2.46
N LEU A 211 -21.08 -11.29 -1.30
CA LEU A 211 -21.61 -10.89 0.01
C LEU A 211 -21.71 -9.36 0.06
N GLN A 212 -22.84 -8.85 0.52
CA GLN A 212 -23.06 -7.41 0.69
C GLN A 212 -23.15 -7.08 2.17
N PHE A 213 -22.43 -6.06 2.62
CA PHE A 213 -22.56 -5.52 3.97
C PHE A 213 -22.14 -4.05 3.99
N GLN A 214 -22.51 -3.36 5.07
CA GLN A 214 -22.14 -1.97 5.30
C GLN A 214 -21.16 -1.88 6.47
N ALA A 215 -20.10 -1.09 6.32
CA ALA A 215 -19.14 -0.81 7.39
C ALA A 215 -18.52 0.58 7.20
N GLY A 216 -18.39 1.35 8.29
CA GLY A 216 -17.83 2.70 8.24
C GLY A 216 -18.54 3.64 7.25
N ASN A 217 -19.87 3.52 7.12
CA ASN A 217 -20.70 4.25 6.16
C ASN A 217 -20.43 3.93 4.68
N HIS A 218 -19.77 2.81 4.38
CA HIS A 218 -19.50 2.35 3.03
C HIS A 218 -20.15 0.99 2.77
N ASP A 219 -20.71 0.82 1.58
CA ASP A 219 -21.22 -0.45 1.09
C ASP A 219 -20.07 -1.27 0.51
N PHE A 220 -19.93 -2.50 0.97
CA PHE A 220 -18.89 -3.43 0.54
C PHE A 220 -19.49 -4.61 -0.21
N THR A 221 -18.83 -4.97 -1.32
CA THR A 221 -18.97 -6.28 -1.95
C THR A 221 -17.80 -7.16 -1.55
N ALA A 222 -18.08 -8.32 -0.93
CA ALA A 222 -17.07 -9.23 -0.42
C ALA A 222 -17.16 -10.65 -0.96
N TRP A 223 -15.98 -11.26 -1.05
CA TRP A 223 -15.80 -12.66 -1.32
C TRP A 223 -15.01 -13.27 -0.17
N ALA A 224 -15.38 -14.50 0.19
CA ALA A 224 -14.81 -15.18 1.33
C ALA A 224 -14.71 -16.69 1.07
N LEU A 225 -13.94 -17.38 1.90
CA LEU A 225 -13.80 -18.83 1.91
C LEU A 225 -13.49 -19.30 3.33
N GLN A 226 -13.69 -20.59 3.60
CA GLN A 226 -13.49 -21.17 4.92
C GLN A 226 -12.21 -21.98 5.05
N ASN A 227 -11.33 -21.96 4.05
CA ASN A 227 -10.03 -22.63 4.16
C ASN A 227 -9.31 -22.18 5.44
N PRO A 228 -8.73 -23.10 6.22
CA PRO A 228 -7.77 -22.72 7.22
C PRO A 228 -6.55 -22.10 6.53
N LEU A 229 -6.09 -20.95 7.03
CA LEU A 229 -4.87 -20.31 6.58
C LEU A 229 -3.80 -20.46 7.66
N ALA A 230 -2.69 -21.11 7.31
CA ALA A 230 -1.50 -21.13 8.14
C ALA A 230 -0.69 -19.82 7.98
N PRO A 231 0.24 -19.47 8.91
CA PRO A 231 1.00 -18.22 8.84
C PRO A 231 1.84 -18.03 7.56
N ASP A 232 2.18 -19.11 6.86
CA ASP A 232 2.91 -19.15 5.59
C ASP A 232 2.00 -19.19 4.35
N GLN A 233 0.69 -19.24 4.53
CA GLN A 233 -0.32 -19.11 3.49
C GLN A 233 -0.90 -17.71 3.47
N SER A 234 -1.53 -17.34 2.36
CA SER A 234 -2.27 -16.08 2.19
C SER A 234 -3.53 -16.32 1.37
N TYR A 235 -4.50 -15.44 1.56
CA TYR A 235 -5.67 -15.31 0.71
C TYR A 235 -5.39 -14.26 -0.37
N PHE A 236 -5.69 -14.61 -1.61
CA PHE A 236 -5.43 -13.81 -2.80
C PHE A 236 -6.74 -13.41 -3.44
N VAL A 237 -6.88 -12.14 -3.79
CA VAL A 237 -8.10 -11.59 -4.37
C VAL A 237 -7.73 -10.69 -5.54
N ARG A 238 -8.28 -10.97 -6.72
CA ARG A 238 -8.12 -10.09 -7.88
C ARG A 238 -9.09 -8.92 -7.75
N LEU A 239 -8.52 -7.73 -7.67
CA LEU A 239 -9.23 -6.47 -7.60
C LEU A 239 -9.54 -5.99 -9.02
N ASP A 240 -10.80 -5.69 -9.26
CA ASP A 240 -11.28 -5.03 -10.47
C ASP A 240 -11.81 -3.64 -10.09
N GLY A 241 -11.68 -2.65 -10.99
CA GLY A 241 -12.03 -1.26 -10.72
C GLY A 241 -11.03 -0.54 -9.80
N GLU A 242 -11.50 0.48 -9.08
CA GLU A 242 -10.66 1.34 -8.24
C GLU A 242 -11.18 1.36 -6.80
N PRO A 243 -10.82 0.37 -5.96
CA PRO A 243 -11.21 0.35 -4.57
C PRO A 243 -10.59 1.51 -3.81
N ASP A 244 -11.41 2.17 -2.99
CA ASP A 244 -10.98 3.19 -2.04
C ASP A 244 -10.79 2.59 -0.65
N PHE A 245 -11.55 1.52 -0.36
CA PHE A 245 -11.55 0.83 0.93
C PHE A 245 -11.51 -0.68 0.75
N LEU A 246 -10.83 -1.32 1.69
CA LEU A 246 -10.80 -2.76 1.86
C LEU A 246 -11.37 -3.11 3.22
N ALA A 247 -12.10 -4.22 3.28
CA ALA A 247 -12.48 -4.89 4.52
C ALA A 247 -11.79 -6.25 4.52
N VAL A 248 -11.03 -6.57 5.56
CA VAL A 248 -10.31 -7.85 5.66
C VAL A 248 -10.64 -8.47 7.01
N GLY A 249 -11.13 -9.70 7.00
CA GLY A 249 -11.50 -10.41 8.22
C GLY A 249 -11.35 -11.91 8.08
N SER A 250 -11.59 -12.60 9.18
CA SER A 250 -11.74 -14.05 9.17
C SER A 250 -13.20 -14.44 8.89
N LEU A 251 -13.44 -15.71 8.59
CA LEU A 251 -14.79 -16.23 8.33
C LEU A 251 -15.00 -17.58 9.04
N PRO A 252 -14.89 -17.64 10.37
CA PRO A 252 -15.17 -18.87 11.11
C PRO A 252 -16.64 -19.26 10.94
N GLU A 253 -16.88 -20.53 10.61
CA GLU A 253 -18.23 -21.11 10.52
C GLU A 253 -19.19 -20.35 9.59
N GLY A 254 -18.65 -19.63 8.59
CA GLY A 254 -19.43 -18.89 7.61
C GLY A 254 -19.92 -17.51 8.07
N SER A 255 -19.49 -17.02 9.23
CA SER A 255 -19.81 -15.68 9.72
C SER A 255 -18.56 -14.78 9.75
N PRO A 256 -18.63 -13.51 9.29
CA PRO A 256 -17.51 -12.59 9.39
C PRO A 256 -17.11 -12.33 10.85
N ASP A 257 -15.82 -12.34 11.13
CA ASP A 257 -15.25 -12.05 12.44
C ASP A 257 -13.95 -11.23 12.32
N ASP A 258 -13.72 -10.34 13.29
CA ASP A 258 -12.57 -9.41 13.33
C ASP A 258 -12.30 -8.65 12.02
N VAL A 259 -13.35 -8.07 11.43
CA VAL A 259 -13.24 -7.32 10.17
C VAL A 259 -12.50 -6.00 10.38
N SER A 260 -11.31 -5.91 9.80
CA SER A 260 -10.47 -4.73 9.76
C SER A 260 -10.75 -3.89 8.52
N LEU A 261 -10.95 -2.59 8.72
CA LEU A 261 -11.21 -1.63 7.65
C LEU A 261 -9.93 -0.86 7.28
N ILE A 262 -9.57 -0.87 6.01
CA ILE A 262 -8.36 -0.26 5.46
C ILE A 262 -8.75 0.75 4.39
N ALA A 263 -8.21 1.96 4.48
CA ALA A 263 -8.33 2.99 3.46
C ALA A 263 -7.10 3.01 2.55
N LEU A 264 -7.36 2.98 1.24
CA LEU A 264 -6.34 3.14 0.20
C LEU A 264 -6.11 4.63 -0.12
N ARG A 265 -7.14 5.47 0.00
CA ARG A 265 -7.11 6.91 -0.31
C ARG A 265 -6.97 7.82 0.91
#